data_AF-A0A1C4C0X7-F1
#
_entry.id   AF-A0A1C4C0X7-F1
#
_cell.length_a   1.000
_cell.length_b   1.000
_cell.length_c   1.000
_cell.angle_alpha   90.00
_cell.angle_beta   90.00
_cell.angle_gamma   90.00
#
_symmetry.space_group_name_H-M   'P 1'
#
loop_
_entity.id
_entity.type
_entity.pdbx_description
1 polymer ?
#
loop_
_entity_poly.entity_id
_entity_poly.type
_entity_poly.pdbx_seq_one_letter_code
_entity_poly.pdbx_strand_id
1 'polypeptide(L)'
;MTAIYCDDYPNVFHWKAVSEFTLEQAALLLAGIDPFDFEQGLESAKITNHPRWKLVYGYALAIETAIRRGILTPVVCNTYFYDEYNSNWIVQKIEPSDRSHNISCEHTVITRNSLNQ
;
A
#
# COMPACT_ATOMS: atom_id res chain seq x y z
N MET A 1 28.01 28.10 2.72
CA MET A 1 27.39 26.78 2.95
C MET A 1 26.25 26.64 1.96
N THR A 2 26.52 26.07 0.79
CA THR A 2 25.51 25.72 -0.20
C THR A 2 24.87 24.42 0.26
N ALA A 3 23.60 24.47 0.66
CA ALA A 3 22.83 23.26 0.90
C ALA A 3 22.73 22.50 -0.42
N ILE A 4 23.37 21.32 -0.49
CA ILE A 4 23.16 20.37 -1.57
C ILE A 4 21.78 19.77 -1.30
N TYR A 5 20.76 20.26 -1.99
CA TYR A 5 19.48 19.56 -2.09
C TYR A 5 19.72 18.33 -2.97
N CYS A 6 20.04 17.20 -2.33
CA CYS A 6 19.91 15.92 -3.00
C CYS A 6 18.42 15.59 -2.94
N ASP A 7 17.69 15.85 -4.02
CA ASP A 7 16.40 15.20 -4.25
C ASP A 7 16.66 13.70 -4.47
N ASP A 8 16.95 12.97 -3.39
CA ASP A 8 17.06 11.51 -3.35
C ASP A 8 15.66 10.88 -3.45
N TYR A 9 14.83 11.37 -4.38
CA TYR A 9 13.61 10.70 -4.75
C TYR A 9 13.93 9.70 -5.86
N PRO A 10 13.67 8.39 -5.65
CA PRO A 10 13.88 7.39 -6.67
C PRO A 10 13.04 7.73 -7.90
N ASN A 11 13.59 7.42 -9.06
CA ASN A 11 12.91 7.64 -10.32
C ASN A 11 11.79 6.59 -10.51
N VAL A 12 10.58 6.95 -10.07
CA VAL A 12 9.37 6.14 -10.21
C VAL A 12 8.58 6.47 -11.48
N PHE A 13 9.20 7.08 -12.51
CA PHE A 13 8.48 7.48 -13.73
C PHE A 13 7.85 6.30 -14.48
N HIS A 14 8.45 5.12 -14.40
CA HIS A 14 7.92 3.90 -15.04
C HIS A 14 6.56 3.49 -14.46
N TRP A 15 6.27 3.84 -13.19
CA TRP A 15 4.95 3.62 -12.61
C TRP A 15 3.88 4.53 -13.19
N LYS A 16 4.21 5.64 -13.87
CA LYS A 16 3.20 6.57 -14.44
C LYS A 16 2.20 5.91 -15.38
N ALA A 17 2.63 4.89 -16.11
CA ALA A 17 1.77 4.14 -17.02
C ALA A 17 0.86 3.13 -16.29
N VAL A 18 1.16 2.79 -15.03
CA VAL A 18 0.37 1.87 -14.21
C VAL A 18 -0.83 2.62 -13.64
N SER A 19 -2.02 2.06 -13.84
CA SER A 19 -3.30 2.64 -13.41
C SER A 19 -3.85 2.02 -12.12
N GLU A 20 -3.36 0.85 -11.73
CA GLU A 20 -3.82 0.08 -10.57
C GLU A 20 -2.63 -0.38 -9.73
N PHE A 21 -2.76 -0.27 -8.42
CA PHE A 21 -1.71 -0.62 -7.47
C PHE A 21 -2.33 -1.34 -6.29
N THR A 22 -1.56 -2.22 -5.68
CA THR A 22 -1.89 -2.66 -4.32
C THR A 22 -1.77 -1.47 -3.36
N LEU A 23 -2.46 -1.55 -2.22
CA LEU A 23 -2.40 -0.50 -1.20
C LEU A 23 -0.95 -0.26 -0.73
N GLU A 24 -0.16 -1.32 -0.57
CA GLU A 24 1.26 -1.19 -0.22
C GLU A 24 2.10 -0.51 -1.32
N GLN A 25 1.87 -0.84 -2.59
CA GLN A 25 2.58 -0.22 -3.71
C GLN A 25 2.27 1.28 -3.76
N ALA A 26 1.01 1.63 -3.58
CA ALA A 26 0.59 3.03 -3.49
C ALA A 26 1.26 3.76 -2.31
N ALA A 27 1.32 3.13 -1.14
CA ALA A 27 1.96 3.70 0.04
C ALA A 27 3.47 3.92 -0.14
N LEU A 28 4.16 2.97 -0.78
CA LEU A 28 5.57 3.07 -1.13
C LEU A 28 5.81 4.21 -2.14
N LEU A 29 5.01 4.27 -3.21
CA LEU A 29 5.10 5.33 -4.22
C LEU A 29 4.86 6.72 -3.64
N LEU A 30 3.87 6.88 -2.74
CA LEU A 30 3.60 8.14 -2.05
C LEU A 30 4.76 8.57 -1.14
N ALA A 31 5.47 7.61 -0.54
CA ALA A 31 6.69 7.88 0.22
C ALA A 31 7.92 8.14 -0.66
N GLY A 32 7.75 8.11 -1.99
CA GLY A 32 8.84 8.19 -2.95
C GLY A 32 9.79 7.02 -2.77
N ILE A 33 9.26 5.81 -2.76
CA ILE A 33 10.00 4.55 -2.76
C ILE A 33 9.51 3.74 -3.94
N ASP A 34 10.41 3.13 -4.68
CA ASP A 34 10.03 2.20 -5.74
C ASP A 34 9.56 0.88 -5.11
N PRO A 35 8.32 0.42 -5.34
CA PRO A 35 7.86 -0.87 -4.85
C PRO A 35 8.71 -2.06 -5.29
N PHE A 36 9.43 -1.98 -6.41
CA PHE A 36 10.32 -3.06 -6.84
C PHE A 36 11.58 -3.22 -5.98
N ASP A 37 11.94 -2.22 -5.17
CA ASP A 37 13.05 -2.32 -4.23
C ASP A 37 12.71 -3.23 -3.01
N PHE A 38 11.44 -3.60 -2.86
CA PHE A 38 10.88 -4.21 -1.66
C PHE A 38 9.98 -5.40 -2.02
N GLU A 39 10.59 -6.58 -2.26
CA GLU A 39 9.87 -7.80 -2.66
C GLU A 39 8.80 -8.27 -1.65
N GLN A 40 8.96 -7.94 -0.36
CA GLN A 40 7.96 -8.21 0.69
C GLN A 40 7.19 -6.95 1.09
N GLY A 41 7.08 -6.01 0.14
CA GLY A 41 6.26 -4.82 0.24
C GLY A 41 6.54 -3.97 1.49
N LEU A 42 5.47 -3.57 2.14
CA LEU A 42 5.50 -2.60 3.25
C LEU A 42 6.36 -3.05 4.45
N GLU A 43 6.34 -4.34 4.78
CA GLU A 43 7.12 -4.89 5.91
C GLU A 43 8.63 -4.85 5.63
N SER A 44 9.06 -5.11 4.39
CA SER A 44 10.49 -5.07 4.05
C SER A 44 11.11 -3.68 4.23
N ALA A 45 10.35 -2.59 4.03
CA ALA A 45 10.82 -1.23 4.31
C ALA A 45 11.17 -1.02 5.80
N LYS A 46 10.41 -1.65 6.71
CA LYS A 46 10.66 -1.58 8.15
C LYS A 46 11.80 -2.50 8.58
N ILE A 47 11.84 -3.73 8.06
CA ILE A 47 12.87 -4.72 8.37
C ILE A 47 14.26 -4.21 7.96
N THR A 48 14.36 -3.55 6.80
CA THR A 48 15.59 -2.94 6.30
C THR A 48 15.90 -1.58 6.96
N ASN A 49 15.04 -1.12 7.87
CA ASN A 49 15.13 0.19 8.53
C ASN A 49 15.26 1.35 7.51
N HIS A 50 14.51 1.28 6.41
CA HIS A 50 14.51 2.32 5.39
C HIS A 50 14.12 3.67 6.01
N PRO A 51 14.82 4.80 5.74
CA PRO A 51 14.57 6.08 6.44
C PRO A 51 13.12 6.57 6.40
N ARG A 52 12.38 6.17 5.36
CA ARG A 52 10.96 6.54 5.14
C ARG A 52 9.96 5.45 5.55
N TRP A 53 10.36 4.37 6.22
CA TRP A 53 9.43 3.26 6.55
C TRP A 53 8.20 3.75 7.35
N LYS A 54 8.38 4.67 8.29
CA LYS A 54 7.25 5.26 9.05
C LYS A 54 6.28 6.04 8.15
N LEU A 55 6.82 6.71 7.12
CA LEU A 55 6.02 7.47 6.16
C LEU A 55 5.18 6.53 5.30
N VAL A 56 5.77 5.43 4.81
CA VAL A 56 5.05 4.36 4.08
C VAL A 56 3.89 3.82 4.91
N TYR A 57 4.14 3.44 6.17
CA TYR A 57 3.09 2.95 7.07
C TYR A 57 1.99 3.99 7.32
N GLY A 58 2.38 5.27 7.46
CA GLY A 58 1.42 6.37 7.59
C GLY A 58 0.50 6.49 6.37
N TYR A 59 1.05 6.36 5.16
CA TYR A 59 0.24 6.35 3.94
C TYR A 59 -0.65 5.13 3.83
N ALA A 60 -0.17 3.94 4.18
CA ALA A 60 -0.99 2.73 4.18
C ALA A 60 -2.19 2.86 5.12
N LEU A 61 -1.98 3.35 6.35
CA LEU A 61 -3.06 3.64 7.30
C LEU A 61 -4.04 4.70 6.78
N ALA A 62 -3.54 5.74 6.11
CA ALA A 62 -4.37 6.79 5.54
C ALA A 62 -5.27 6.24 4.41
N ILE A 63 -4.69 5.44 3.51
CA ILE A 63 -5.42 4.80 2.41
C ILE A 63 -6.46 3.82 2.96
N GLU A 64 -6.07 2.95 3.90
CA GLU A 64 -7.00 2.03 4.56
C GLU A 64 -8.17 2.81 5.18
N THR A 65 -7.87 3.86 5.95
CA THR A 65 -8.89 4.71 6.58
C THR A 65 -9.81 5.35 5.56
N ALA A 66 -9.29 5.81 4.42
CA ALA A 66 -10.10 6.38 3.34
C ALA A 66 -11.04 5.33 2.72
N ILE A 67 -10.54 4.11 2.49
CA ILE A 67 -11.35 2.97 2.00
C ILE A 67 -12.49 2.68 2.97
N ARG A 68 -12.13 2.54 4.24
CA ARG A 68 -13.04 2.23 5.34
C ARG A 68 -14.13 3.28 5.57
N ARG A 69 -13.87 4.52 5.20
CA ARG A 69 -14.82 5.64 5.29
C ARG A 69 -15.65 5.82 4.01
N GLY A 70 -15.40 5.02 2.98
CA GLY A 70 -16.05 5.16 1.67
C GLY A 70 -15.58 6.40 0.89
N ILE A 71 -14.49 7.04 1.31
CA ILE A 71 -13.89 8.17 0.59
C ILE A 71 -13.13 7.65 -0.63
N LEU A 72 -12.42 6.54 -0.46
CA LEU A 72 -11.70 5.86 -1.52
C LEU A 72 -12.41 4.55 -1.86
N THR A 73 -12.82 4.36 -3.11
CA THR A 73 -13.40 3.10 -3.56
C THR A 73 -12.31 2.21 -4.16
N PRO A 74 -11.96 1.07 -3.52
CA PRO A 74 -10.99 0.15 -4.09
C PRO A 74 -11.60 -0.61 -5.28
N VAL A 75 -10.75 -1.07 -6.20
CA VAL A 75 -11.14 -1.97 -7.29
C VAL A 75 -11.51 -3.34 -6.70
N VAL A 76 -10.69 -3.82 -5.77
CA VAL A 76 -10.94 -5.02 -4.97
C VAL A 76 -10.47 -4.76 -3.55
N CYS A 77 -11.31 -5.12 -2.56
CA CYS A 77 -10.99 -5.05 -1.14
C CYS A 77 -10.91 -6.47 -0.57
N ASN A 78 -9.74 -6.86 -0.07
CA ASN A 78 -9.47 -8.22 0.39
C ASN A 78 -8.98 -8.24 1.83
N THR A 79 -9.18 -9.37 2.51
CA THR A 79 -8.58 -9.72 3.81
C THR A 79 -7.86 -11.06 3.69
N TYR A 80 -6.96 -11.32 4.64
CA TYR A 80 -6.57 -12.68 4.97
C TYR A 80 -7.61 -13.34 5.87
N PHE A 81 -7.89 -14.60 5.60
CA PHE A 81 -8.76 -15.45 6.40
C PHE A 81 -8.07 -16.80 6.60
N TYR A 82 -8.16 -17.37 7.80
CA TYR A 82 -7.62 -18.71 8.07
C TYR A 82 -8.69 -19.76 7.81
N ASP A 83 -8.49 -20.58 6.78
CA ASP A 83 -9.36 -21.72 6.49
C ASP A 83 -8.95 -22.90 7.37
N GLU A 84 -9.73 -23.16 8.41
CA GLU A 84 -9.50 -24.26 9.35
C GLU A 84 -9.56 -25.63 8.68
N TYR A 85 -10.39 -25.80 7.63
CA TYR A 85 -10.57 -27.10 6.97
C TYR A 85 -9.32 -27.50 6.20
N ASN A 86 -8.72 -26.56 5.48
CA ASN A 86 -7.48 -26.77 4.72
C ASN A 86 -6.22 -26.39 5.51
N SER A 87 -6.37 -25.89 6.74
CA SER A 87 -5.30 -25.44 7.63
C SER A 87 -4.34 -24.43 6.97
N ASN A 88 -4.88 -23.52 6.15
CA ASN A 88 -4.09 -22.54 5.40
C ASN A 88 -4.71 -21.13 5.43
N TRP A 89 -3.89 -20.13 5.14
CA TRP A 89 -4.36 -18.76 4.93
C TRP A 89 -4.83 -18.60 3.49
N ILE A 90 -6.04 -18.05 3.33
CA ILE A 90 -6.63 -17.70 2.05
C ILE A 90 -6.90 -16.20 1.98
N VAL A 91 -7.02 -15.70 0.76
CA VAL A 91 -7.40 -14.31 0.48
C VAL A 91 -8.86 -14.29 0.09
N GLN A 92 -9.65 -13.48 0.78
CA GLN A 92 -11.08 -13.37 0.53
C GLN A 92 -11.49 -11.91 0.35
N LYS A 93 -12.44 -11.68 -0.55
CA LYS A 93 -13.06 -10.38 -0.76
C LYS A 93 -13.95 -10.02 0.42
N ILE A 94 -13.84 -8.77 0.89
CA ILE A 94 -14.69 -8.20 1.93
C ILE A 94 -15.33 -6.90 1.46
N GLU A 95 -16.40 -6.51 2.13
CA GLU A 95 -16.95 -5.16 1.99
C GLU A 95 -16.03 -4.14 2.67
N PRO A 96 -15.70 -3.00 2.03
CA PRO A 96 -14.85 -1.97 2.63
C PRO A 96 -15.31 -1.51 4.02
N SER A 97 -16.61 -1.50 4.29
CA SER A 97 -17.19 -1.11 5.57
C SER A 97 -17.07 -2.17 6.67
N ASP A 98 -16.73 -3.42 6.36
CA ASP A 98 -16.68 -4.51 7.33
C ASP A 98 -15.48 -4.41 8.27
N ARG A 99 -15.71 -3.96 9.51
CA ARG A 99 -14.66 -3.75 10.52
C ARG A 99 -14.25 -5.02 11.28
N SER A 100 -14.84 -6.18 10.98
CA SER A 100 -14.53 -7.43 11.69
C SER A 100 -13.16 -8.01 11.31
N HIS A 101 -12.64 -7.66 10.13
CA HIS A 101 -11.35 -8.12 9.61
C HIS A 101 -10.52 -6.93 9.16
N ASN A 102 -9.19 -7.05 9.12
CA ASN A 102 -8.30 -6.01 8.58
C ASN A 102 -8.26 -6.03 7.06
N ILE A 103 -7.98 -4.89 6.42
CA ILE A 103 -7.76 -4.87 4.97
C ILE A 103 -6.34 -5.38 4.69
N SER A 104 -6.20 -6.33 3.76
CA SER A 104 -4.91 -6.80 3.28
C SER A 104 -4.29 -5.74 2.37
N CYS A 105 -3.13 -5.20 2.76
CA CYS A 105 -2.41 -4.19 1.99
C CYS A 105 -1.83 -4.74 0.68
N GLU A 106 -1.45 -6.01 0.69
CA GLU A 106 -0.88 -6.75 -0.46
C GLU A 106 -1.94 -7.11 -1.50
N HIS A 107 -3.18 -7.36 -1.07
CA HIS A 107 -4.23 -7.92 -1.94
C HIS A 107 -5.36 -6.93 -2.27
N THR A 108 -5.37 -5.75 -1.65
CA THR A 108 -6.35 -4.70 -1.93
C THR A 108 -5.82 -3.78 -2.99
N VAL A 109 -6.58 -3.61 -4.07
CA VAL A 109 -6.17 -2.87 -5.27
C VAL A 109 -6.96 -1.56 -5.36
N ILE A 110 -6.24 -0.47 -5.63
CA ILE A 110 -6.78 0.87 -5.84
C ILE A 110 -6.31 1.44 -7.17
N THR A 111 -7.01 2.47 -7.66
CA THR A 111 -6.60 3.15 -8.91
C THR A 111 -5.71 4.35 -8.65
N ARG A 112 -4.88 4.72 -9.63
CA ARG A 112 -4.08 5.96 -9.62
C ARG A 112 -4.91 7.21 -9.34
N ASN A 113 -6.11 7.28 -9.93
CA ASN A 113 -7.00 8.43 -9.75
C ASN A 113 -7.41 8.63 -8.29
N SER A 114 -7.39 7.56 -7.51
CA SER A 114 -7.67 7.59 -6.08
C SER A 114 -6.53 8.20 -5.24
N LEU A 115 -5.32 8.37 -5.80
CA LEU A 115 -4.15 8.92 -5.10
C LEU A 115 -3.96 10.43 -5.32
N ASN A 116 -4.65 11.02 -6.30
CA ASN A 116 -4.52 12.44 -6.67
C ASN A 116 -5.68 13.32 -6.16
N GLN A 117 -6.42 12.87 -5.14
CA GLN A 117 -7.57 13.60 -4.57
C GLN A 117 -7.19 14.46 -3.37
#